data_AF-A0A374ULZ1-F1
#
_entry.id   AF-A0A374ULZ1-F1
#
_cell.length_a   1.000
_cell.length_b   1.000
_cell.length_c   1.000
_cell.angle_alpha   90.00
_cell.angle_beta   90.00
_cell.angle_gamma   90.00
#
_symmetry.space_group_name_H-M   'P 1'
#
loop_
_entity.id
_entity.type
_entity.pdbx_description
1 polymer ?
#
loop_
_entity_poly.entity_id
_entity_poly.type
_entity_poly.pdbx_seq_one_letter_code
_entity_poly.pdbx_strand_id
1 'polypeptide(L)'
;MSESLKNLTELSDAELAVLVKSGNDSAFDVLTLRYLRNIGFLANKYSADGYERNDFVQEGLMGLLSACRTFDIAQKTSFKSYVDIVVERRFISIVRKAKAQKAVPSASIVSLEESTEELEGEHTNPEELMIAKEHFSLLFGKLRELLSDREYRVLMMYCGGLSYAEIAEKLCITAKSADNALQRAKKKISLHICP
;
A
#
# COMPACT_ATOMS: atom_id res chain seq x y z
N MET A 1 20.82 -21.02 2.66
CA MET A 1 20.63 -19.69 3.28
C MET A 1 19.12 -19.41 3.38
N SER A 2 18.37 -20.26 4.10
CA SER A 2 16.90 -20.37 3.98
C SER A 2 16.15 -20.54 5.32
N GLU A 3 16.82 -20.39 6.47
CA GLU A 3 16.17 -20.60 7.78
C GLU A 3 15.56 -19.31 8.35
N SER A 4 16.19 -18.14 8.14
CA SER A 4 15.76 -16.87 8.75
C SER A 4 14.47 -16.25 8.19
N LEU A 5 14.07 -16.56 6.95
CA LEU A 5 12.93 -15.91 6.29
C LEU A 5 11.63 -16.73 6.32
N LYS A 6 11.71 -18.08 6.36
CA LYS A 6 10.56 -18.92 6.72
C LYS A 6 9.94 -18.46 8.03
N ASN A 7 10.80 -18.11 9.01
CA ASN A 7 10.40 -17.52 10.28
C ASN A 7 9.55 -16.26 10.08
N LEU A 8 9.93 -15.32 9.21
CA LEU A 8 9.17 -14.07 9.00
C LEU A 8 7.74 -14.32 8.50
N THR A 9 7.53 -15.32 7.66
CA THR A 9 6.18 -15.61 7.11
C THR A 9 5.23 -16.22 8.14
N GLU A 10 5.78 -16.81 9.19
CA GLU A 10 5.04 -17.41 10.30
C GLU A 10 4.76 -16.39 11.41
N LEU A 11 5.50 -15.27 11.44
CA LEU A 11 5.26 -14.18 12.37
C LEU A 11 3.89 -13.52 12.14
N SER A 12 3.29 -13.11 13.25
CA SER A 12 2.10 -12.26 13.26
C SER A 12 2.41 -10.88 12.68
N ASP A 13 1.38 -10.16 12.24
CA ASP A 13 1.56 -8.82 11.69
C ASP A 13 2.16 -7.84 12.71
N ALA A 14 1.85 -8.03 14.00
CA ALA A 14 2.38 -7.20 15.08
C ALA A 14 3.89 -7.44 15.28
N GLU A 15 4.34 -8.70 15.23
CA GLU A 15 5.77 -9.03 15.32
C GLU A 15 6.54 -8.51 14.10
N LEU A 16 5.96 -8.63 12.90
CA LEU A 16 6.53 -8.05 11.69
C LEU A 16 6.64 -6.52 11.81
N ALA A 17 5.62 -5.84 12.35
CA ALA A 17 5.66 -4.40 12.55
C ALA A 17 6.81 -3.96 13.47
N VAL A 18 7.10 -4.73 14.53
CA VAL A 18 8.27 -4.48 15.40
C VAL A 18 9.57 -4.61 14.63
N LEU A 19 9.70 -5.63 13.78
CA LEU A 19 10.88 -5.80 12.94
C LEU A 19 11.05 -4.65 11.94
N VAL A 20 9.95 -4.18 11.33
CA VAL A 20 9.97 -3.00 10.46
C VAL A 20 10.45 -1.75 11.21
N LYS A 21 10.00 -1.56 12.46
CA LYS A 21 10.46 -0.46 13.31
C LYS A 21 11.97 -0.53 13.62
N SER A 22 12.54 -1.73 13.62
CA SER A 22 13.99 -1.96 13.75
C SER A 22 14.77 -1.85 12.42
N GLY A 23 14.12 -1.49 11.31
CA GLY A 23 14.76 -1.32 9.99
C GLY A 23 14.80 -2.59 9.14
N ASN A 24 13.96 -3.60 9.43
CA ASN A 24 13.89 -4.81 8.62
C ASN A 24 12.94 -4.63 7.43
N ASP A 25 13.51 -4.24 6.29
CA ASP A 25 12.79 -4.06 5.02
C ASP A 25 12.10 -5.35 4.53
N SER A 26 12.69 -6.52 4.77
CA SER A 26 12.07 -7.79 4.40
C SER A 26 10.79 -8.08 5.18
N ALA A 27 10.71 -7.67 6.45
CA ALA A 27 9.47 -7.76 7.21
C ALA A 27 8.39 -6.82 6.63
N PHE A 28 8.79 -5.66 6.11
CA PHE A 28 7.88 -4.72 5.49
C PHE A 28 7.38 -5.20 4.11
N ASP A 29 8.24 -5.88 3.33
CA ASP A 29 7.84 -6.57 2.09
C ASP A 29 6.74 -7.60 2.37
N VAL A 30 6.89 -8.42 3.43
CA VAL A 30 5.88 -9.41 3.83
C VAL A 30 4.56 -8.73 4.22
N LEU A 31 4.60 -7.68 5.06
CA LEU A 31 3.40 -6.93 5.45
C LEU A 31 2.74 -6.25 4.24
N THR A 32 3.53 -5.65 3.35
CA THR A 32 3.03 -5.04 2.12
C THR A 32 2.23 -6.04 1.32
N LEU A 33 2.76 -7.25 1.09
CA LEU A 33 2.04 -8.29 0.36
C LEU A 33 0.75 -8.75 1.07
N ARG A 34 0.75 -8.86 2.40
CA ARG A 34 -0.43 -9.23 3.19
C ARG A 34 -1.55 -8.18 3.08
N TYR A 35 -1.18 -6.90 3.09
CA TYR A 35 -2.13 -5.79 3.16
C TYR A 35 -2.48 -5.20 1.78
N LEU A 36 -1.67 -5.42 0.74
CA LEU A 36 -1.85 -4.82 -0.59
C LEU A 36 -3.27 -5.02 -1.15
N ARG A 37 -3.82 -6.24 -0.99
CA ARG A 37 -5.19 -6.54 -1.40
C ARG A 37 -6.21 -5.76 -0.58
N ASN A 38 -6.07 -5.73 0.75
CA ASN A 38 -7.03 -5.04 1.62
C ASN A 38 -7.03 -3.53 1.35
N ILE A 39 -5.84 -2.93 1.31
CA ILE A 39 -5.64 -1.51 1.01
C ILE A 39 -6.23 -1.17 -0.36
N GLY A 40 -6.00 -2.00 -1.36
CA GLY A 40 -6.60 -1.77 -2.66
C GLY A 40 -8.12 -1.89 -2.62
N PHE A 41 -8.72 -2.88 -1.95
CA PHE A 41 -10.18 -2.90 -1.75
C PHE A 41 -10.72 -1.64 -1.06
N LEU A 42 -10.02 -1.16 -0.02
CA LEU A 42 -10.40 0.06 0.66
C LEU A 42 -10.34 1.25 -0.29
N ALA A 43 -9.29 1.32 -1.12
CA ALA A 43 -9.14 2.37 -2.13
C ALA A 43 -10.29 2.39 -3.15
N ASN A 44 -11.02 1.29 -3.42
CA ASN A 44 -12.19 1.31 -4.34
C ASN A 44 -13.28 2.28 -3.87
N LYS A 45 -13.34 2.54 -2.56
CA LYS A 45 -14.38 3.36 -1.96
C LYS A 45 -14.10 4.85 -2.09
N TYR A 46 -12.91 5.24 -2.53
CA TYR A 46 -12.48 6.63 -2.60
C TYR A 46 -12.12 7.00 -4.04
N SER A 47 -12.39 8.27 -4.35
CA SER A 47 -12.04 8.89 -5.61
C SER A 47 -11.83 10.39 -5.36
N ALA A 48 -10.86 10.97 -6.05
CA ALA A 48 -10.56 12.39 -5.97
C ALA A 48 -10.09 12.86 -7.35
N ASP A 49 -10.49 14.07 -7.75
CA ASP A 49 -10.06 14.65 -9.02
C ASP A 49 -8.55 14.82 -9.05
N GLY A 50 -7.91 14.44 -10.16
CA GLY A 50 -6.46 14.46 -10.30
C GLY A 50 -5.72 13.31 -9.62
N TYR A 51 -6.44 12.37 -9.00
CA TYR A 51 -5.86 11.16 -8.41
C TYR A 51 -6.35 9.93 -9.15
N GLU A 52 -5.40 9.06 -9.50
CA GLU A 52 -5.69 7.72 -9.97
C GLU A 52 -5.85 6.75 -8.81
N ARG A 53 -6.44 5.60 -9.13
CA ARG A 53 -6.63 4.53 -8.16
C ARG A 53 -5.31 4.05 -7.53
N ASN A 54 -4.25 4.02 -8.32
CA ASN A 54 -2.93 3.61 -7.86
C ASN A 54 -2.32 4.61 -6.87
N ASP A 55 -2.73 5.88 -6.89
CA ASP A 55 -2.27 6.88 -5.93
C ASP A 55 -2.83 6.59 -4.54
N PHE A 56 -4.12 6.22 -4.45
CA PHE A 56 -4.70 5.74 -3.19
C PHE A 56 -4.00 4.46 -2.72
N VAL A 57 -3.69 3.50 -3.61
CA VAL A 57 -2.96 2.29 -3.18
C VAL A 57 -1.59 2.64 -2.61
N GLN A 58 -0.83 3.52 -3.26
CA GLN A 58 0.47 3.97 -2.76
C GLN A 58 0.35 4.69 -1.41
N GLU A 59 -0.59 5.62 -1.28
CA GLU A 59 -0.83 6.33 -0.01
C GLU A 59 -1.28 5.41 1.12
N GLY A 60 -2.00 4.34 0.78
CA GLY A 60 -2.40 3.33 1.75
C GLY A 60 -1.21 2.48 2.20
N LEU A 61 -0.29 2.15 1.29
CA LEU A 61 0.94 1.45 1.66
C LEU A 61 1.88 2.35 2.49
N MET A 62 1.97 3.64 2.17
CA MET A 62 2.63 4.63 3.03
C MET A 62 1.98 4.66 4.44
N GLY A 63 0.65 4.57 4.50
CA GLY A 63 -0.10 4.41 5.74
C GLY A 63 0.24 3.15 6.52
N LEU A 64 0.41 2.01 5.83
CA LEU A 64 0.87 0.77 6.44
C LEU A 64 2.26 0.92 7.06
N LEU A 65 3.20 1.57 6.37
CA LEU A 65 4.53 1.82 6.92
C LEU A 65 4.49 2.72 8.16
N SER A 66 3.71 3.81 8.10
CA SER A 66 3.41 4.67 9.26
C SER A 66 2.92 3.82 10.43
N ALA A 67 1.90 3.00 10.17
CA ALA A 67 1.29 2.14 11.17
C ALA A 67 2.32 1.15 11.76
N CYS A 68 3.25 0.61 10.98
CA CYS A 68 4.31 -0.24 11.52
C CYS A 68 5.20 0.50 12.54
N ARG A 69 5.52 1.78 12.28
CA ARG A 69 6.41 2.58 13.13
C ARG A 69 5.72 3.06 14.41
N THR A 70 4.43 3.35 14.34
CA THR A 70 3.67 3.98 15.43
C THR A 70 2.72 3.05 16.15
N PHE A 71 2.51 1.82 15.66
CA PHE A 71 1.73 0.82 16.39
C PHE A 71 2.38 0.49 17.74
N ASP A 72 1.53 0.46 18.76
CA ASP A 72 1.87 0.08 20.12
C ASP A 72 1.14 -1.21 20.49
N ILE A 73 1.92 -2.26 20.75
CA ILE A 73 1.42 -3.59 21.12
C ILE A 73 0.68 -3.58 22.46
N ALA A 74 0.95 -2.60 23.34
CA ALA A 74 0.25 -2.48 24.62
C ALA A 74 -1.22 -2.07 24.46
N GLN A 75 -1.63 -1.57 23.30
CA GLN A 75 -3.03 -1.20 23.04
C GLN A 75 -3.90 -2.42 22.74
N LYS A 76 -5.19 -2.34 23.09
CA LYS A 76 -6.17 -3.43 22.90
C LYS A 76 -6.65 -3.60 21.45
N THR A 77 -6.09 -2.86 20.50
CA THR A 77 -6.51 -2.86 19.10
C THR A 77 -5.62 -3.78 18.28
N SER A 78 -6.21 -4.64 17.44
CA SER A 78 -5.42 -5.48 16.54
C SER A 78 -4.62 -4.61 15.56
N PHE A 79 -3.42 -5.04 15.17
CA PHE A 79 -2.60 -4.34 14.18
C PHE A 79 -3.40 -4.07 12.89
N LYS A 80 -4.17 -5.06 12.44
CA LYS A 80 -5.04 -4.92 11.27
C LYS A 80 -6.02 -3.76 11.41
N SER A 81 -6.76 -3.69 12.52
CA SER A 81 -7.72 -2.61 12.76
C SER A 81 -7.04 -1.24 12.81
N TYR A 82 -5.83 -1.18 13.38
CA TYR A 82 -5.05 0.04 13.41
C TYR A 82 -4.63 0.50 12.01
N VAL A 83 -4.14 -0.42 11.17
CA VAL A 83 -3.81 -0.14 9.76
C VAL A 83 -5.04 0.37 9.01
N ASP A 84 -6.18 -0.30 9.14
CA ASP A 84 -7.42 0.11 8.45
C ASP A 84 -7.78 1.58 8.79
N ILE A 85 -7.67 1.97 10.07
CA ILE A 85 -7.92 3.36 10.52
C ILE A 85 -6.90 4.34 9.91
N VAL A 86 -5.60 4.03 9.97
CA VAL A 86 -4.54 4.91 9.46
C VAL A 86 -4.68 5.13 7.95
N VAL A 87 -4.94 4.06 7.21
CA VAL A 87 -5.12 4.10 5.74
C VAL A 87 -6.38 4.88 5.37
N GLU A 88 -7.51 4.61 6.03
CA GLU A 88 -8.76 5.32 5.77
C GLU A 88 -8.63 6.83 6.02
N ARG A 89 -7.95 7.24 7.09
CA ARG A 89 -7.67 8.66 7.37
C ARG A 89 -6.85 9.31 6.27
N ARG A 90 -5.82 8.63 5.75
CA ARG A 90 -5.02 9.14 4.62
C ARG A 90 -5.88 9.32 3.37
N PHE A 91 -6.75 8.38 3.05
CA PHE A 91 -7.66 8.50 1.90
C PHE A 91 -8.63 9.66 2.03
N ILE A 92 -9.21 9.85 3.22
CA ILE A 92 -10.06 11.01 3.52
C ILE A 92 -9.27 12.32 3.35
N SER A 93 -8.01 12.36 3.78
CA SER A 93 -7.13 13.53 3.62
C SER A 93 -6.91 13.88 2.14
N ILE A 94 -6.63 12.89 1.29
CA ILE A 94 -6.50 13.08 -0.17
C ILE A 94 -7.77 13.71 -0.75
N VAL A 95 -8.93 13.13 -0.44
CA VAL A 95 -10.23 13.62 -0.93
C VAL A 95 -10.49 15.06 -0.47
N ARG A 96 -10.17 15.40 0.78
CA ARG A 96 -10.33 16.76 1.31
C ARG A 96 -9.39 17.75 0.61
N LYS A 97 -8.12 17.38 0.40
CA LYS A 97 -7.13 18.21 -0.32
C LYS A 97 -7.56 18.51 -1.75
N ALA A 98 -8.00 17.50 -2.49
CA ALA A 98 -8.49 17.68 -3.86
C ALA A 98 -9.72 18.62 -3.93
N LYS A 99 -10.64 18.50 -2.97
CA LYS A 99 -11.80 19.42 -2.87
C LYS A 99 -11.39 20.85 -2.56
N ALA A 100 -10.43 21.05 -1.67
CA ALA A 100 -9.92 22.38 -1.30
C ALA A 100 -9.23 23.06 -2.50
N GLN A 101 -8.40 22.32 -3.26
CA GLN A 101 -7.75 22.84 -4.47
C GLN A 101 -8.76 23.34 -5.53
N LYS A 102 -9.94 22.71 -5.61
CA LYS A 102 -11.05 23.14 -6.48
C LYS A 102 -11.75 24.42 -6.02
N ALA A 103 -11.73 24.73 -4.72
CA ALA A 103 -12.42 25.88 -4.15
C ALA A 103 -11.61 27.19 -4.25
N VAL A 104 -10.32 27.11 -4.60
CA VAL A 104 -9.44 28.27 -4.76
C VAL A 104 -9.47 28.72 -6.24
N PRO A 105 -9.84 29.99 -6.55
CA PRO A 105 -9.76 30.51 -7.92
C PRO A 105 -8.30 30.55 -8.41
N SER A 106 -8.07 30.18 -9.67
CA SER A 106 -6.75 30.05 -10.32
C SER A 106 -5.89 31.34 -10.42
N ALA A 107 -6.21 32.40 -9.68
CA ALA A 107 -5.55 33.70 -9.73
C ALA A 107 -4.71 34.04 -8.48
N SER A 108 -4.67 33.21 -7.45
CA SER A 108 -3.83 33.46 -6.26
C SER A 108 -2.79 32.36 -6.08
N ILE A 109 -1.77 32.38 -6.95
CA ILE A 109 -0.49 31.75 -6.63
C ILE A 109 0.19 32.69 -5.62
N VAL A 110 -0.17 32.56 -4.35
CA VAL A 110 0.62 33.15 -3.26
C VAL A 110 1.60 32.08 -2.82
N SER A 111 2.85 32.27 -3.21
CA SER A 111 4.00 31.71 -2.52
C SER A 111 3.97 32.22 -1.07
N LEU A 112 4.00 31.33 -0.08
CA LEU A 112 4.58 31.49 1.26
C LEU A 112 4.23 30.21 2.05
N GLU A 113 5.20 29.43 2.53
CA GLU A 113 5.89 29.69 3.80
C GLU A 113 4.91 30.05 4.91
N GLU A 114 4.83 29.18 5.92
CA GLU A 114 4.20 29.44 7.22
C GLU A 114 2.66 29.48 7.25
N SER A 115 2.07 28.29 7.35
CA SER A 115 0.77 28.08 8.01
C SER A 115 0.77 26.67 8.61
N THR A 116 1.50 26.55 9.72
CA THR A 116 1.38 25.49 10.70
C THR A 116 0.13 25.75 11.52
N GLU A 117 -0.90 24.90 11.40
CA GLU A 117 -2.04 24.70 12.32
C GLU A 117 -3.16 24.02 11.50
N GLU A 118 -3.71 22.83 11.76
CA GLU A 118 -3.56 21.80 12.78
C GLU A 118 -3.99 20.50 12.10
N LEU A 119 -3.10 19.51 12.07
CA LEU A 119 -3.47 18.10 11.94
C LEU A 119 -2.48 17.35 12.84
N GLU A 120 -2.87 17.12 14.09
CA GLU A 120 -2.24 16.07 14.88
C GLU A 120 -2.39 14.75 14.10
N GLY A 121 -1.29 14.32 13.47
CA GLY A 121 -1.25 13.15 12.61
C GLY A 121 0.12 12.99 12.01
N GLU A 122 1.08 12.61 12.86
CA GLU A 122 2.46 12.23 12.52
C GLU A 122 3.22 13.28 11.72
N HIS A 123 4.13 14.00 12.39
CA HIS A 123 5.31 14.60 11.76
C HIS A 123 6.10 13.47 11.07
N THR A 124 5.66 13.06 9.88
CA THR A 124 6.42 12.13 9.07
C THR A 124 7.51 12.97 8.45
N ASN A 125 8.75 12.78 8.90
CA ASN A 125 9.91 13.48 8.36
C ASN A 125 9.87 13.34 6.82
N PRO A 126 10.02 14.43 6.03
CA PRO A 126 10.09 14.34 4.57
C PRO A 126 11.08 13.29 4.07
N GLU A 127 12.18 13.09 4.79
CA GLU A 127 13.16 12.04 4.54
C GLU A 127 12.56 10.63 4.68
N GLU A 128 11.78 10.39 5.75
CA GLU A 128 11.11 9.12 5.97
C GLU A 128 10.06 8.81 4.89
N LEU A 129 9.36 9.84 4.41
CA LEU A 129 8.42 9.70 3.30
C LEU A 129 9.14 9.37 1.99
N MET A 130 10.30 9.97 1.75
CA MET A 130 11.12 9.70 0.57
C MET A 130 11.62 8.26 0.56
N ILE A 131 12.22 7.81 1.68
CA ILE A 131 12.72 6.43 1.84
C ILE A 131 11.59 5.42 1.64
N ALA A 132 10.42 5.68 2.22
CA ALA A 132 9.25 4.83 2.06
C ALA A 132 8.85 4.69 0.58
N LYS A 133 8.79 5.82 -0.13
CA LYS A 133 8.46 5.86 -1.56
C LYS A 133 9.49 5.09 -2.39
N GLU A 134 10.77 5.24 -2.09
CA GLU A 134 11.86 4.49 -2.73
C GLU A 134 11.71 2.98 -2.48
N HIS A 135 11.41 2.58 -1.25
CA HIS A 135 11.18 1.19 -0.90
C HIS A 135 10.00 0.59 -1.68
N PHE A 136 8.87 1.31 -1.77
CA PHE A 136 7.74 0.86 -2.61
C PHE A 136 8.13 0.75 -4.07
N SER A 137 8.85 1.75 -4.61
CA SER A 137 9.31 1.72 -5.99
C SER A 137 10.20 0.50 -6.25
N LEU A 138 11.10 0.17 -5.32
CA LEU A 138 11.96 -1.01 -5.41
C LEU A 138 11.14 -2.31 -5.37
N LEU A 139 10.18 -2.43 -4.44
CA LEU A 139 9.33 -3.61 -4.32
C LEU A 139 8.46 -3.82 -5.57
N PHE A 140 7.82 -2.76 -6.08
CA PHE A 140 7.04 -2.84 -7.32
C PHE A 140 7.92 -3.14 -8.53
N GLY A 141 9.17 -2.65 -8.55
CA GLY A 141 10.19 -3.03 -9.53
C GLY A 141 10.47 -4.53 -9.49
N LYS A 142 10.81 -5.08 -8.31
CA LYS A 142 11.03 -6.52 -8.10
C LYS A 142 9.82 -7.35 -8.55
N LEU A 143 8.61 -6.92 -8.20
CA LEU A 143 7.37 -7.59 -8.63
C LEU A 143 7.24 -7.62 -10.16
N ARG A 144 7.56 -6.50 -10.82
CA ARG A 144 7.48 -6.41 -12.28
C ARG A 144 8.55 -7.24 -12.99
N GLU A 145 9.73 -7.40 -12.41
CA GLU A 145 10.79 -8.26 -12.94
C GLU A 145 10.47 -9.75 -12.73
N LEU A 146 9.91 -10.09 -11.57
CA LEU A 146 9.60 -11.47 -11.20
C LEU A 146 8.39 -12.04 -11.95
N LEU A 147 7.36 -11.23 -12.12
CA LEU A 147 6.08 -11.63 -12.69
C LEU A 147 6.10 -11.41 -14.20
N SER A 148 5.44 -12.30 -14.94
CA SER A 148 5.12 -11.95 -16.32
C SER A 148 4.20 -10.72 -16.33
N ASP A 149 4.25 -9.93 -17.39
CA ASP A 149 3.40 -8.74 -17.55
C ASP A 149 1.91 -9.05 -17.29
N ARG A 150 1.44 -10.23 -17.73
CA ARG A 150 0.07 -10.69 -17.47
C ARG A 150 -0.19 -10.97 -15.99
N GLU A 151 0.72 -11.67 -15.32
CA GLU A 151 0.62 -11.96 -13.88
C GLU A 151 0.65 -10.68 -13.04
N TYR A 152 1.54 -9.75 -13.39
CA TYR A 152 1.64 -8.45 -12.75
C TYR A 152 0.34 -7.65 -12.92
N ARG A 153 -0.18 -7.53 -14.15
CA ARG A 153 -1.43 -6.80 -14.42
C ARG A 153 -2.62 -7.40 -13.67
N VAL A 154 -2.76 -8.72 -13.69
CA VAL A 154 -3.81 -9.43 -12.94
C VAL A 154 -3.68 -9.20 -11.44
N LEU A 155 -2.47 -9.32 -10.89
CA LEU A 155 -2.20 -9.06 -9.48
C LEU A 155 -2.61 -7.63 -9.09
N MET A 156 -2.13 -6.63 -9.84
CA MET A 156 -2.41 -5.22 -9.54
C MET A 156 -3.90 -4.90 -9.61
N MET A 157 -4.61 -5.41 -10.62
CA MET A 157 -6.07 -5.21 -10.72
C MET A 157 -6.84 -5.92 -9.60
N TYR A 158 -6.45 -7.15 -9.26
CA TYR A 158 -7.06 -7.90 -8.15
C TYR A 158 -6.81 -7.22 -6.80
N CYS A 159 -5.60 -6.74 -6.58
CA CYS A 159 -5.26 -5.95 -5.41
C CYS A 159 -6.07 -4.66 -5.38
N GLY A 160 -6.25 -3.99 -6.51
CA GLY A 160 -7.18 -2.88 -6.72
C GLY A 160 -8.67 -3.24 -6.58
N GLY A 161 -9.00 -4.39 -6.01
CA GLY A 161 -10.33 -4.81 -5.61
C GLY A 161 -11.24 -5.27 -6.74
N LEU A 162 -10.71 -5.51 -7.93
CA LEU A 162 -11.49 -6.08 -9.03
C LEU A 162 -11.66 -7.59 -8.82
N SER A 163 -12.84 -8.08 -9.17
CA SER A 163 -13.14 -9.51 -9.27
C SER A 163 -12.46 -10.15 -10.48
N TYR A 164 -12.36 -11.48 -10.49
CA TYR A 164 -11.80 -12.21 -11.64
C TYR A 164 -12.58 -11.98 -12.93
N ALA A 165 -13.89 -11.72 -12.85
CA ALA A 165 -14.72 -11.41 -14.00
C ALA A 165 -14.38 -10.03 -14.58
N GLU A 166 -14.27 -9.00 -13.74
CA GLU A 166 -13.91 -7.64 -14.17
C GLU A 166 -12.49 -7.58 -14.73
N ILE A 167 -11.56 -8.34 -14.15
CA ILE A 167 -10.19 -8.46 -14.67
C ILE A 167 -10.18 -9.15 -16.03
N ALA A 168 -10.97 -10.22 -16.17
CA ALA A 168 -11.09 -10.96 -17.41
C ALA A 168 -11.63 -10.09 -18.54
N GLU A 169 -12.67 -9.29 -18.25
CA GLU A 169 -13.22 -8.30 -19.17
C GLU A 169 -12.18 -7.24 -19.55
N LYS A 170 -11.51 -6.61 -18.58
CA LYS A 170 -10.51 -5.55 -18.85
C LYS A 170 -9.30 -6.03 -19.64
N LEU A 171 -8.92 -7.30 -19.50
CA LEU A 171 -7.76 -7.87 -20.19
C LEU A 171 -8.14 -8.69 -21.43
N CYS A 172 -9.42 -8.78 -21.78
CA CYS A 172 -9.93 -9.62 -22.86
C CYS A 172 -9.48 -11.09 -22.76
N ILE A 173 -9.58 -11.68 -21.56
CA ILE A 173 -9.22 -13.08 -21.27
C ILE A 173 -10.38 -13.80 -20.56
N THR A 174 -10.23 -15.09 -20.29
CA THR A 174 -11.23 -15.82 -19.47
C THR A 174 -10.96 -15.64 -17.97
N ALA A 175 -12.02 -15.70 -17.15
CA ALA A 175 -11.93 -15.65 -15.68
C ALA A 175 -11.00 -16.74 -15.12
N LYS A 176 -11.02 -17.95 -15.69
CA LYS A 176 -10.10 -19.05 -15.35
C LYS A 176 -8.64 -18.66 -15.63
N SER A 177 -8.40 -17.93 -16.71
CA SER A 177 -7.05 -17.51 -17.08
C SER A 177 -6.53 -16.36 -16.20
N ALA A 178 -7.43 -15.48 -15.73
CA ALA A 178 -7.13 -14.49 -14.70
C ALA A 178 -6.79 -15.18 -13.36
N ASP A 179 -7.61 -16.12 -12.89
CA ASP A 179 -7.33 -16.90 -11.68
C ASP A 179 -5.97 -17.64 -11.76
N ASN A 180 -5.72 -18.35 -12.86
CA ASN A 180 -4.44 -19.04 -13.09
C ASN A 180 -3.24 -18.07 -13.05
N ALA A 181 -3.37 -16.88 -13.64
CA ALA A 181 -2.32 -15.87 -13.59
C ALA A 181 -2.09 -15.38 -12.16
N LEU A 182 -3.15 -15.14 -11.38
CA LEU A 182 -3.04 -14.74 -9.99
C LEU A 182 -2.40 -15.84 -9.13
N GLN A 183 -2.77 -17.11 -9.34
CA GLN A 183 -2.18 -18.24 -8.63
C GLN A 183 -0.68 -18.37 -8.91
N ARG A 184 -0.27 -18.24 -10.18
CA ARG A 184 1.16 -18.22 -10.54
C ARG A 184 1.88 -17.02 -9.95
N ALA A 185 1.26 -15.83 -9.97
CA ALA A 185 1.81 -14.65 -9.33
C ALA A 185 2.07 -14.88 -7.84
N LYS A 186 1.06 -15.36 -7.11
CA LYS A 186 1.17 -15.69 -5.68
C LYS A 186 2.28 -16.70 -5.42
N LYS A 187 2.38 -17.75 -6.24
CA LYS A 187 3.43 -18.77 -6.10
C LYS A 187 4.83 -18.21 -6.36
N LYS A 188 5.00 -17.34 -7.35
CA LYS A 188 6.29 -16.69 -7.64
C LYS A 188 6.67 -15.73 -6.50
N ILE A 189 5.73 -14.91 -6.04
CA ILE A 189 5.92 -13.99 -4.93
C ILE A 189 6.32 -14.75 -3.67
N SER A 190 5.60 -15.83 -3.35
CA SER A 190 5.89 -16.66 -2.18
C SER A 190 7.25 -17.36 -2.27
N LEU A 191 7.82 -17.52 -3.46
CA LEU A 191 9.12 -18.17 -3.66
C LEU A 191 10.29 -17.19 -3.72
N HIS A 192 10.06 -15.91 -4.06
CA HIS A 192 11.12 -14.97 -4.43
C HIS A 192 11.10 -13.62 -3.68
N ILE A 193 9.92 -13.12 -3.28
CA ILE A 193 9.80 -11.90 -2.46
C ILE A 193 9.57 -12.25 -0.99
N CYS A 194 8.99 -13.43 -0.79
CA CYS A 194 8.80 -14.07 0.50
C CYS A 194 9.64 -15.37 0.61
N PRO A 195 10.90 -15.43 0.14
CA PRO A 195 11.66 -16.68 -0.03
C PRO A 195 12.06 -17.34 1.29
#